data_AF-A0A7S3XYQ4-F1
#
_entry.id   AF-A0A7S3XYQ4-F1
#
_cell.length_a   1.000
_cell.length_b   1.000
_cell.length_c   1.000
_cell.angle_alpha   90.00
_cell.angle_beta   90.00
_cell.angle_gamma   90.00
#
_symmetry.space_group_name_H-M   'P 1'
#
loop_
_entity.id
_entity.type
_entity.pdbx_description
1 polymer ?
#
loop_
_entity_poly.entity_id
_entity_poly.type
_entity_poly.pdbx_seq_one_letter_code
_entity_poly.pdbx_strand_id
1 'polypeptide(L)'
;SLPFQMALNNWVVNKFGGTSVANAECFHQVRDIVFGIDPEYRVACVVSAMGGKPKTTDMLLNCVKCAAEVDEPGYRGWLEKITVKHKDCLENLGIPEDKIARLIGIIEKDMLDIIDLLRAVTLMRHQNDKLQELVSGYGEIWSAQMLQCYFDHLGYKCRFLNARDVLIVEEAPGGVTTTAPEVFWDQSQARMDALLADLEDDEHLVVTGFVATTDRGVATTLKRDGSDYSASIFG
;
A
#
# COMPACT_ATOMS: atom_id res chain seq x y z
N SER A 1 10.31 -21.74 0.12
CA SER A 1 8.95 -21.18 0.28
C SER A 1 8.31 -21.12 -1.08
N LEU A 2 7.06 -21.53 -1.21
CA LEU A 2 6.33 -21.50 -2.48
C LEU A 2 5.52 -20.20 -2.52
N PRO A 3 5.59 -19.38 -3.58
CA PRO A 3 4.75 -18.20 -3.73
C PRO A 3 3.27 -18.58 -3.90
N PHE A 4 2.37 -17.59 -3.89
CA PHE A 4 0.96 -17.82 -4.20
C PHE A 4 0.84 -18.49 -5.57
N GLN A 5 -0.02 -19.49 -5.67
CA GLN A 5 -0.23 -20.21 -6.93
C GLN A 5 -1.11 -19.44 -7.92
N MET A 6 -0.91 -18.12 -8.06
CA MET A 6 -1.61 -17.28 -9.03
C MET A 6 -1.20 -17.63 -10.47
N ALA A 7 0.06 -18.01 -10.67
CA ALA A 7 0.62 -18.37 -11.97
C ALA A 7 -0.07 -19.58 -12.64
N LEU A 8 -0.83 -20.39 -11.88
CA LEU A 8 -1.61 -21.49 -12.46
C LEU A 8 -2.85 -21.02 -13.25
N ASN A 9 -3.20 -19.72 -13.19
CA ASN A 9 -4.45 -19.14 -13.73
C ASN A 9 -4.24 -17.90 -14.64
N ASN A 10 -3.25 -17.90 -15.56
CA ASN A 10 -3.00 -16.80 -16.51
C ASN A 10 -2.76 -15.41 -15.88
N TRP A 11 -2.11 -15.35 -14.72
CA TRP A 11 -1.73 -14.07 -14.09
C TRP A 11 -0.30 -13.65 -14.45
N VAL A 12 -0.11 -12.35 -14.68
CA VAL A 12 1.19 -11.67 -14.73
C VAL A 12 1.28 -10.74 -13.53
N VAL A 13 2.34 -10.87 -12.74
CA VAL A 13 2.57 -10.01 -11.57
C VAL A 13 3.62 -8.96 -11.91
N ASN A 14 3.23 -7.69 -11.83
CA ASN A 14 4.10 -6.54 -12.07
C ASN A 14 4.25 -5.72 -10.80
N LYS A 15 5.48 -5.31 -10.50
CA LYS A 15 5.78 -4.44 -9.37
C LYS A 15 6.16 -3.04 -9.82
N PHE A 16 5.54 -2.04 -9.21
CA PHE A 16 5.83 -0.63 -9.44
C PHE A 16 6.29 0.02 -8.14
N GLY A 17 7.59 0.35 -8.07
CA GLY A 17 8.18 1.03 -6.92
C GLY A 17 7.75 2.48 -6.82
N GLY A 18 8.08 3.16 -5.71
CA GLY A 18 7.56 4.51 -5.46
C GLY A 18 7.88 5.53 -6.56
N THR A 19 9.02 5.39 -7.26
CA THR A 19 9.34 6.25 -8.43
C THR A 19 8.40 6.03 -9.60
N SER A 20 7.88 4.82 -9.78
CA SER A 20 6.91 4.45 -10.83
C SER A 20 5.49 4.88 -10.48
N VAL A 21 5.23 5.35 -9.26
CA VAL A 21 3.94 5.90 -8.81
C VAL A 21 4.13 7.25 -8.12
N ALA A 22 5.07 8.07 -8.62
CA ALA A 22 5.44 9.32 -7.96
C ALA A 22 4.48 10.49 -8.22
N ASN A 23 3.82 10.50 -9.37
CA ASN A 23 2.92 11.55 -9.87
C ASN A 23 2.02 11.01 -11.00
N ALA A 24 1.14 11.86 -11.54
CA ALA A 24 0.18 11.49 -12.58
C ALA A 24 0.82 10.91 -13.86
N GLU A 25 1.93 11.47 -14.32
CA GLU A 25 2.67 10.97 -15.49
C GLU A 25 3.17 9.54 -15.25
N CYS A 26 3.69 9.25 -14.06
CA CYS A 26 4.09 7.89 -13.71
C CYS A 26 2.89 6.92 -13.70
N PHE A 27 1.73 7.35 -13.22
CA PHE A 27 0.50 6.54 -13.26
C PHE A 27 0.04 6.27 -14.71
N HIS A 28 0.18 7.23 -15.63
CA HIS A 28 -0.05 6.99 -17.07
C HIS A 28 0.89 5.89 -17.61
N GLN A 29 2.16 5.91 -17.22
CA GLN A 29 3.12 4.88 -17.63
C GLN A 29 2.77 3.50 -17.05
N VAL A 30 2.31 3.44 -15.79
CA VAL A 30 1.83 2.19 -15.18
C VAL A 30 0.63 1.64 -15.95
N ARG A 31 -0.35 2.50 -16.31
CA ARG A 31 -1.48 2.11 -17.16
C ARG A 31 -0.99 1.50 -18.48
N ASP A 32 -0.08 2.15 -19.18
CA ASP A 32 0.40 1.70 -20.49
C ASP A 32 1.13 0.35 -20.40
N ILE A 33 1.84 0.11 -19.31
CA ILE A 33 2.49 -1.19 -19.06
C ILE A 33 1.46 -2.26 -18.74
N VAL A 34 0.52 -1.98 -17.83
CA VAL A 34 -0.48 -2.97 -17.37
C VAL A 34 -1.42 -3.37 -18.51
N PHE A 35 -1.96 -2.41 -19.25
CA PHE A 35 -2.92 -2.65 -20.33
C PHE A 35 -2.28 -2.78 -21.72
N GLY A 36 -0.94 -2.77 -21.78
CA GLY A 36 -0.17 -3.18 -22.94
C GLY A 36 0.20 -4.68 -22.95
N ILE A 37 -0.07 -5.39 -21.84
CA ILE A 37 0.08 -6.85 -21.76
C ILE A 37 -1.01 -7.52 -22.60
N ASP A 38 -0.71 -8.71 -23.13
CA ASP A 38 -1.66 -9.49 -23.92
C ASP A 38 -2.97 -9.71 -23.13
N PRO A 39 -4.15 -9.38 -23.70
CA PRO A 39 -5.43 -9.52 -23.02
C PRO A 39 -5.80 -10.93 -22.55
N GLU A 40 -5.12 -11.98 -23.01
CA GLU A 40 -5.27 -13.34 -22.43
C GLU A 40 -4.78 -13.44 -20.98
N TYR A 41 -3.97 -12.48 -20.52
CA TYR A 41 -3.44 -12.45 -19.16
C TYR A 41 -4.13 -11.41 -18.30
N ARG A 42 -4.39 -11.81 -17.05
CA ARG A 42 -4.78 -10.92 -15.98
C ARG A 42 -3.53 -10.36 -15.33
N VAL A 43 -3.60 -9.16 -14.79
CA VAL A 43 -2.43 -8.48 -14.22
C VAL A 43 -2.67 -8.20 -12.74
N ALA A 44 -1.73 -8.62 -11.89
CA ALA A 44 -1.64 -8.19 -10.51
C ALA A 44 -0.54 -7.13 -10.37
N CYS A 45 -0.96 -5.90 -10.14
CA CYS A 45 -0.12 -4.73 -10.03
C CYS A 45 0.22 -4.46 -8.55
N VAL A 46 1.40 -4.89 -8.10
CA VAL A 46 1.90 -4.64 -6.75
C VAL A 46 2.56 -3.26 -6.70
N VAL A 47 2.05 -2.33 -5.89
CA VAL A 47 2.54 -0.95 -5.87
C VAL A 47 3.10 -0.53 -4.51
N SER A 48 4.16 0.26 -4.56
CA SER A 48 4.68 0.98 -3.39
C SER A 48 3.89 2.25 -3.09
N ALA A 49 4.15 2.85 -1.93
CA ALA A 49 3.74 4.22 -1.62
C ALA A 49 4.29 5.22 -2.65
N MET A 50 3.56 6.32 -2.87
CA MET A 50 3.97 7.34 -3.83
C MET A 50 5.37 7.89 -3.54
N GLY A 51 6.24 7.86 -4.54
CA GLY A 51 7.59 8.39 -4.46
C GLY A 51 7.66 9.90 -4.74
N GLY A 52 8.79 10.32 -5.32
CA GLY A 52 9.11 11.74 -5.51
C GLY A 52 9.99 12.29 -4.38
N LYS A 53 10.09 13.61 -4.29
CA LYS A 53 10.90 14.31 -3.30
C LYS A 53 10.03 15.34 -2.56
N PRO A 54 9.56 15.04 -1.33
CA PRO A 54 9.75 13.79 -0.58
C PRO A 54 8.85 12.64 -1.07
N LYS A 55 9.21 11.40 -0.70
CA LYS A 55 8.34 10.21 -0.83
C LYS A 55 7.31 10.21 0.30
N THR A 56 6.13 9.62 0.07
CA THR A 56 5.08 9.52 1.09
C THR A 56 5.54 8.74 2.33
N THR A 57 6.28 7.63 2.16
CA THR A 57 6.89 6.88 3.26
C THR A 57 7.79 7.77 4.13
N ASP A 58 8.64 8.59 3.50
CA ASP A 58 9.54 9.48 4.23
C ASP A 58 8.75 10.57 4.98
N MET A 59 7.68 11.12 4.38
CA MET A 59 6.81 12.08 5.05
C MET A 59 6.15 11.48 6.30
N LEU A 60 5.62 10.25 6.18
CA LEU A 60 4.99 9.52 7.27
C LEU A 60 5.98 9.21 8.41
N LEU A 61 7.20 8.81 8.09
CA LEU A 61 8.26 8.58 9.08
C LEU A 61 8.68 9.90 9.76
N ASN A 62 8.70 11.00 9.03
CA ASN A 62 8.97 12.32 9.62
C ASN A 62 7.83 12.76 10.56
N CYS A 63 6.58 12.38 10.33
CA CYS A 63 5.51 12.61 11.31
C CYS A 63 5.82 11.93 12.66
N VAL A 64 6.23 10.66 12.62
CA VAL A 64 6.61 9.90 13.82
C VAL A 64 7.81 10.55 14.53
N LYS A 65 8.78 11.03 13.76
CA LYS A 65 9.95 11.74 14.30
C LYS A 65 9.55 13.03 15.02
N CYS A 66 8.79 13.90 14.36
CA CYS A 66 8.28 15.14 14.96
C CYS A 66 7.46 14.85 16.22
N ALA A 67 6.61 13.82 16.21
CA ALA A 67 5.83 13.44 17.39
C ALA A 67 6.70 13.02 18.59
N ALA A 68 7.79 12.29 18.36
CA ALA A 68 8.75 11.91 19.40
C ALA A 68 9.53 13.12 19.97
N GLU A 69 9.73 14.15 19.14
CA GLU A 69 10.36 15.42 19.51
C GLU A 69 9.36 16.44 20.12
N VAL A 70 8.09 16.04 20.31
CA VAL A 70 7.00 16.90 20.84
C VAL A 70 6.71 18.10 19.91
N ASP A 71 6.90 17.90 18.59
CA ASP A 71 6.66 18.89 17.55
C ASP A 71 5.33 18.61 16.81
N GLU A 72 4.21 18.97 17.45
CA GLU A 72 2.88 18.86 16.83
C GLU A 72 2.72 19.69 15.55
N PRO A 73 3.14 20.97 15.50
CA PRO A 73 3.12 21.74 14.26
C PRO A 73 3.89 21.05 13.11
N GLY A 74 5.04 20.44 13.41
CA GLY A 74 5.86 19.73 12.43
C GLY A 74 5.18 18.52 11.83
N TYR A 75 4.64 17.60 12.65
CA TYR A 75 3.95 16.43 12.08
C TYR A 75 2.66 16.85 11.35
N ARG A 76 1.92 17.86 11.84
CA ARG A 76 0.73 18.36 11.13
C ARG A 76 1.08 18.92 9.75
N GLY A 77 2.18 19.65 9.63
CA GLY A 77 2.67 20.14 8.35
C GLY A 77 3.08 19.03 7.39
N TRP A 78 3.55 17.88 7.89
CA TRP A 78 3.80 16.70 7.05
C TRP A 78 2.51 16.03 6.59
N LEU A 79 1.52 15.88 7.47
CA LEU A 79 0.21 15.32 7.09
C LEU A 79 -0.48 16.17 6.01
N GLU A 80 -0.43 17.50 6.14
CA GLU A 80 -0.96 18.43 5.12
C GLU A 80 -0.26 18.25 3.77
N LYS A 81 1.08 18.17 3.75
CA LYS A 81 1.84 17.90 2.51
C LYS A 81 1.48 16.58 1.87
N ILE A 82 1.18 15.55 2.68
CA ILE A 82 0.70 14.27 2.17
C ILE A 82 -0.65 14.47 1.48
N THR A 83 -1.62 15.10 2.14
CA THR A 83 -2.95 15.35 1.56
C THR A 83 -2.86 16.12 0.24
N VAL A 84 -2.10 17.22 0.21
CA VAL A 84 -1.87 18.02 -1.01
C VAL A 84 -1.24 17.17 -2.10
N LYS A 85 -0.18 16.41 -1.80
CA LYS A 85 0.50 15.56 -2.79
C LYS A 85 -0.44 14.53 -3.44
N HIS A 86 -1.33 13.90 -2.66
CA HIS A 86 -2.26 12.89 -3.19
C HIS A 86 -3.40 13.55 -3.97
N LYS A 87 -3.93 14.67 -3.46
CA LYS A 87 -4.97 15.45 -4.15
C LYS A 87 -4.49 15.97 -5.49
N ASP A 88 -3.34 16.64 -5.53
CA ASP A 88 -2.75 17.18 -6.77
C ASP A 88 -2.55 16.06 -7.80
N CYS A 89 -2.13 14.87 -7.37
CA CYS A 89 -1.95 13.74 -8.27
C CYS A 89 -3.28 13.26 -8.87
N LEU A 90 -4.34 13.14 -8.06
CA LEU A 90 -5.67 12.75 -8.53
C LEU A 90 -6.27 13.79 -9.49
N GLU A 91 -6.10 15.08 -9.20
CA GLU A 91 -6.56 16.17 -10.06
C GLU A 91 -5.84 16.14 -11.42
N ASN A 92 -4.52 15.96 -11.41
CA ASN A 92 -3.72 15.85 -12.64
C ASN A 92 -4.00 14.57 -13.44
N LEU A 93 -4.56 13.53 -12.80
CA LEU A 93 -5.04 12.33 -13.49
C LEU A 93 -6.41 12.52 -14.15
N GLY A 94 -7.06 13.67 -13.97
CA GLY A 94 -8.39 13.96 -14.50
C GLY A 94 -9.52 13.24 -13.77
N ILE A 95 -9.28 12.76 -12.54
CA ILE A 95 -10.29 12.05 -11.75
C ILE A 95 -11.45 13.01 -11.42
N PRO A 96 -12.72 12.57 -11.55
CA PRO A 96 -13.89 13.38 -11.16
C PRO A 96 -13.86 13.82 -9.70
N GLU A 97 -14.31 15.05 -9.44
CA GLU A 97 -14.23 15.70 -8.11
C GLU A 97 -14.88 14.88 -6.99
N ASP A 98 -15.99 14.19 -7.25
CA ASP A 98 -16.67 13.32 -6.28
C ASP A 98 -15.82 12.10 -5.91
N LYS A 99 -15.11 11.50 -6.88
CA LYS A 99 -14.18 10.39 -6.64
C LYS A 99 -12.93 10.88 -5.90
N ILE A 100 -12.42 12.07 -6.22
CA ILE A 100 -11.32 12.71 -5.48
C ILE A 100 -11.73 12.93 -4.03
N ALA A 101 -12.88 13.57 -3.80
CA ALA A 101 -13.38 13.86 -2.45
C ALA A 101 -13.54 12.58 -1.63
N ARG A 102 -14.01 11.49 -2.24
CA ARG A 102 -14.09 10.17 -1.58
C ARG A 102 -12.72 9.65 -1.13
N LEU A 103 -11.73 9.64 -2.03
CA LEU A 103 -10.38 9.16 -1.70
C LEU A 103 -9.68 10.04 -0.67
N ILE A 104 -9.80 11.37 -0.80
CA ILE A 104 -9.25 12.29 0.18
C ILE A 104 -9.92 12.11 1.54
N GLY A 105 -11.23 11.89 1.58
CA GLY A 105 -11.94 11.58 2.84
C GLY A 105 -11.45 10.28 3.51
N ILE A 106 -11.05 9.27 2.73
CA ILE A 106 -10.40 8.06 3.26
C ILE A 106 -9.05 8.41 3.87
N ILE A 107 -8.21 9.14 3.13
CA ILE A 107 -6.88 9.57 3.60
C ILE A 107 -7.04 10.40 4.88
N GLU A 108 -7.93 11.38 4.92
CA GLU A 108 -8.17 12.23 6.08
C GLU A 108 -8.66 11.45 7.30
N LYS A 109 -9.52 10.43 7.10
CA LYS A 109 -9.93 9.53 8.17
C LYS A 109 -8.72 8.75 8.72
N ASP A 110 -7.92 8.16 7.84
CA ASP A 110 -6.70 7.46 8.22
C ASP A 110 -5.70 8.40 8.93
N MET A 111 -5.65 9.68 8.54
CA MET A 111 -4.83 10.70 9.22
C MET A 111 -5.28 10.95 10.65
N LEU A 112 -6.58 10.85 10.97
CA LEU A 112 -7.06 10.94 12.34
C LEU A 112 -6.55 9.78 13.19
N ASP A 113 -6.58 8.56 12.65
CA ASP A 113 -6.03 7.37 13.31
C ASP A 113 -4.51 7.53 13.52
N ILE A 114 -3.79 8.03 12.49
CA ILE A 114 -2.36 8.35 12.60
C ILE A 114 -2.12 9.42 13.68
N ILE A 115 -2.93 10.47 13.77
CA ILE A 115 -2.79 11.51 14.81
C ILE A 115 -2.91 10.90 16.22
N ASP A 116 -3.84 9.98 16.43
CA ASP A 116 -4.00 9.30 17.72
C ASP A 116 -2.79 8.42 18.07
N LEU A 117 -2.22 7.74 17.07
CA LEU A 117 -0.94 7.02 17.21
C LEU A 117 0.22 7.97 17.54
N LEU A 118 0.32 9.11 16.87
CA LEU A 118 1.36 10.11 17.10
C LEU A 118 1.25 10.74 18.49
N ARG A 119 0.04 10.95 19.02
CA ARG A 119 -0.16 11.39 20.41
C ARG A 119 0.42 10.39 21.41
N ALA A 120 0.24 9.09 21.17
CA ALA A 120 0.86 8.06 22.01
C ALA A 120 2.39 8.14 21.97
N VAL A 121 3.00 8.39 20.80
CA VAL A 121 4.45 8.63 20.67
C VAL A 121 4.89 9.83 21.48
N THR A 122 4.16 10.95 21.39
CA THR A 122 4.48 12.17 22.13
C THR A 122 4.48 11.95 23.64
N LEU A 123 3.54 11.15 24.15
CA LEU A 123 3.50 10.79 25.57
C LEU A 123 4.67 9.88 25.99
N MET A 124 5.01 8.90 25.15
CA MET A 124 6.10 7.96 25.43
C MET A 124 7.50 8.56 25.21
N ARG A 125 7.61 9.61 24.40
CA ARG A 125 8.88 10.20 23.92
C ARG A 125 9.84 9.18 23.33
N HIS A 126 9.29 8.13 22.72
CA HIS A 126 10.06 7.02 22.18
C HIS A 126 9.47 6.57 20.85
N GLN A 127 10.34 6.33 19.87
CA GLN A 127 9.97 5.75 18.59
C GLN A 127 10.02 4.23 18.70
N ASN A 128 8.97 3.55 18.27
CA ASN A 128 8.94 2.09 18.18
C ASN A 128 8.81 1.68 16.71
N ASP A 129 9.64 0.73 16.27
CA ASP A 129 9.65 0.18 14.92
C ASP A 129 8.26 -0.28 14.47
N LYS A 130 7.50 -0.96 15.35
CA LYS A 130 6.12 -1.39 15.03
C LYS A 130 5.22 -0.22 14.63
N LEU A 131 5.39 0.93 15.26
CA LEU A 131 4.60 2.10 14.95
C LEU A 131 5.02 2.74 13.63
N GLN A 132 6.33 2.83 13.38
CA GLN A 132 6.84 3.32 12.11
C GLN A 132 6.34 2.45 10.94
N GLU A 133 6.36 1.13 11.11
CA GLU A 133 5.83 0.15 10.18
C GLU A 133 4.32 0.35 9.94
N LEU A 134 3.54 0.50 11.01
CA LEU A 134 2.10 0.74 10.92
C LEU A 134 1.78 2.04 10.17
N VAL A 135 2.41 3.16 10.56
CA VAL A 135 2.16 4.50 10.01
C VAL A 135 2.64 4.57 8.56
N SER A 136 3.83 4.05 8.24
CA SER A 136 4.36 4.06 6.87
C SER A 136 3.56 3.18 5.92
N GLY A 137 2.97 2.08 6.40
CA GLY A 137 2.15 1.17 5.59
C GLY A 137 0.89 1.83 4.98
N TYR A 138 0.39 2.93 5.56
CA TYR A 138 -0.71 3.68 4.97
C TYR A 138 -0.38 4.27 3.59
N GLY A 139 0.89 4.64 3.35
CA GLY A 139 1.31 5.15 2.04
C GLY A 139 1.10 4.13 0.91
N GLU A 140 1.32 2.85 1.19
CA GLU A 140 1.11 1.74 0.23
C GLU A 140 -0.39 1.58 -0.08
N ILE A 141 -1.23 1.66 0.96
CA ILE A 141 -2.70 1.57 0.85
C ILE A 141 -3.23 2.70 -0.02
N TRP A 142 -2.85 3.95 0.27
CA TRP A 142 -3.34 5.11 -0.48
C TRP A 142 -2.92 5.07 -1.95
N SER A 143 -1.67 4.72 -2.24
CA SER A 143 -1.16 4.61 -3.62
C SER A 143 -1.93 3.56 -4.42
N ALA A 144 -2.17 2.39 -3.83
CA ALA A 144 -2.94 1.32 -4.46
C ALA A 144 -4.41 1.72 -4.71
N GLN A 145 -5.07 2.37 -3.75
CA GLN A 145 -6.44 2.87 -3.93
C GLN A 145 -6.53 3.95 -5.01
N MET A 146 -5.56 4.87 -5.07
CA MET A 146 -5.49 5.88 -6.12
C MET A 146 -5.32 5.24 -7.50
N LEU A 147 -4.44 4.25 -7.63
CA LEU A 147 -4.20 3.59 -8.92
C LEU A 147 -5.41 2.78 -9.37
N GLN A 148 -6.06 2.07 -8.44
CA GLN A 148 -7.32 1.38 -8.74
C GLN A 148 -8.40 2.36 -9.19
N CYS A 149 -8.59 3.47 -8.48
CA CYS A 149 -9.56 4.49 -8.86
C CYS A 149 -9.25 5.11 -10.23
N TYR A 150 -7.97 5.26 -10.56
CA TYR A 150 -7.55 5.75 -11.86
C TYR A 150 -7.87 4.74 -12.98
N PHE A 151 -7.59 3.46 -12.77
CA PHE A 151 -7.97 2.41 -13.72
C PHE A 151 -9.49 2.32 -13.92
N ASP A 152 -10.26 2.35 -12.83
CA ASP A 152 -11.73 2.40 -12.86
C ASP A 152 -12.26 3.63 -13.62
N HIS A 153 -11.65 4.81 -13.39
CA HIS A 153 -12.02 6.03 -14.12
C HIS A 153 -11.84 5.91 -15.63
N LEU A 154 -10.84 5.16 -16.09
CA LEU A 154 -10.60 4.89 -17.50
C LEU A 154 -11.45 3.74 -18.07
N GLY A 155 -12.25 3.07 -17.24
CA GLY A 155 -13.10 1.96 -17.65
C GLY A 155 -12.43 0.58 -17.60
N TYR A 156 -11.25 0.46 -17.00
CA TYR A 156 -10.61 -0.83 -16.78
C TYR A 156 -11.15 -1.50 -15.52
N LYS A 157 -11.46 -2.80 -15.61
CA LYS A 157 -11.90 -3.59 -14.44
C LYS A 157 -10.71 -3.93 -13.57
N CYS A 158 -10.64 -3.32 -12.40
CA CYS A 158 -9.54 -3.51 -11.46
C CYS A 158 -10.06 -3.52 -10.02
N ARG A 159 -9.71 -4.56 -9.26
CA ARG A 159 -9.98 -4.63 -7.82
C ARG A 159 -8.79 -4.15 -7.01
N PHE A 160 -9.08 -3.38 -5.97
CA PHE A 160 -8.09 -3.06 -4.94
C PHE A 160 -7.96 -4.23 -3.98
N LEU A 161 -6.74 -4.68 -3.75
CA LEU A 161 -6.39 -5.70 -2.76
C LEU A 161 -5.42 -5.11 -1.73
N ASN A 162 -5.89 -4.98 -0.49
CA ASN A 162 -4.99 -4.77 0.63
C ASN A 162 -4.31 -6.10 0.97
N ALA A 163 -3.00 -6.19 0.81
CA ALA A 163 -2.25 -7.41 1.10
C ALA A 163 -2.45 -7.88 2.55
N ARG A 164 -2.79 -6.99 3.48
CA ARG A 164 -3.19 -7.34 4.86
C ARG A 164 -4.37 -8.31 4.94
N ASP A 165 -5.22 -8.37 3.92
CA ASP A 165 -6.40 -9.23 3.91
C ASP A 165 -6.03 -10.69 3.61
N VAL A 166 -4.98 -10.90 2.80
CA VAL A 166 -4.58 -12.24 2.31
C VAL A 166 -3.23 -12.71 2.83
N LEU A 167 -2.29 -11.82 3.12
CA LEU A 167 -0.92 -12.15 3.47
C LEU A 167 -0.73 -12.24 4.98
N ILE A 168 -0.64 -13.46 5.48
CA ILE A 168 -0.48 -13.76 6.90
C ILE A 168 0.94 -14.20 7.19
N VAL A 169 1.55 -13.56 8.18
CA VAL A 169 2.95 -13.76 8.55
C VAL A 169 3.11 -14.01 10.05
N GLU A 170 4.22 -14.63 10.43
CA GLU A 170 4.56 -14.85 11.83
C GLU A 170 4.79 -13.53 12.56
N GLU A 171 4.25 -13.42 13.79
CA GLU A 171 4.65 -12.34 14.69
C GLU A 171 6.07 -12.60 15.22
N ALA A 172 6.99 -11.68 14.91
CA ALA A 172 8.34 -11.63 15.48
C ALA A 172 8.34 -11.88 17.01
N PRO A 173 9.17 -12.79 17.54
CA PRO A 173 9.38 -12.91 18.98
C PRO A 173 9.84 -11.56 19.58
N GLY A 174 9.10 -11.04 20.56
CA GLY A 174 9.38 -9.71 21.13
C GLY A 174 8.97 -8.53 20.24
N GLY A 175 8.37 -8.80 19.07
CA GLY A 175 7.79 -7.80 18.20
C GLY A 175 8.76 -7.05 17.29
N VAL A 176 10.03 -7.45 17.26
CA VAL A 176 11.08 -6.81 16.45
C VAL A 176 11.84 -7.89 15.68
N THR A 177 11.73 -7.90 14.34
CA THR A 177 12.65 -8.63 13.47
C THR A 177 13.50 -7.67 12.64
N THR A 178 14.74 -8.05 12.35
CA THR A 178 15.60 -7.40 11.37
C THR A 178 15.46 -8.01 9.96
N THR A 179 14.75 -9.13 9.86
CA THR A 179 14.49 -9.90 8.65
C THR A 179 13.00 -9.92 8.30
N ALA A 180 12.68 -10.20 7.04
CA ALA A 180 11.30 -10.42 6.62
C ALA A 180 10.67 -11.56 7.44
N PRO A 181 9.41 -11.41 7.89
CA PRO A 181 8.73 -12.43 8.67
C PRO A 181 8.43 -13.67 7.81
N GLU A 182 8.30 -14.83 8.45
CA GLU A 182 7.89 -16.06 7.77
C GLU A 182 6.43 -15.97 7.35
N VAL A 183 6.12 -16.42 6.13
CA VAL A 183 4.75 -16.40 5.59
C VAL A 183 4.05 -17.69 5.98
N PHE A 184 2.85 -17.57 6.54
CA PHE A 184 1.94 -18.70 6.75
C PHE A 184 1.21 -19.01 5.45
N TRP A 185 1.87 -19.81 4.59
CA TRP A 185 1.44 -20.08 3.21
C TRP A 185 0.05 -20.69 3.10
N ASP A 186 -0.27 -21.73 3.89
CA ASP A 186 -1.58 -22.39 3.80
C ASP A 186 -2.73 -21.43 4.12
N GLN A 187 -2.57 -20.63 5.18
CA GLN A 187 -3.57 -19.63 5.56
C GLN A 187 -3.66 -18.51 4.52
N SER A 188 -2.51 -18.05 4.01
CA SER A 188 -2.47 -16.97 3.05
C SER A 188 -3.07 -17.40 1.70
N GLN A 189 -2.75 -18.62 1.25
CA GLN A 189 -3.26 -19.19 0.00
C GLN A 189 -4.77 -19.38 0.09
N ALA A 190 -5.29 -19.90 1.20
CA ALA A 190 -6.74 -20.06 1.37
C ALA A 190 -7.50 -18.72 1.28
N ARG A 191 -6.93 -17.63 1.78
CA ARG A 191 -7.52 -16.29 1.65
C ARG A 191 -7.39 -15.74 0.24
N MET A 192 -6.26 -15.97 -0.41
CA MET A 192 -6.07 -15.59 -1.81
C MET A 192 -7.04 -16.34 -2.72
N ASP A 193 -7.22 -17.65 -2.54
CA ASP A 193 -8.17 -18.46 -3.32
C ASP A 193 -9.61 -17.98 -3.14
N ALA A 194 -10.00 -17.65 -1.90
CA ALA A 194 -11.33 -17.10 -1.62
C ALA A 194 -11.55 -15.75 -2.32
N LEU A 195 -10.53 -14.89 -2.38
CA LEU A 195 -10.59 -13.63 -3.11
C LEU A 195 -10.65 -13.86 -4.63
N LEU A 196 -9.80 -14.73 -5.16
CA LEU A 196 -9.75 -15.04 -6.59
C LEU A 196 -11.07 -15.66 -7.09
N ALA A 197 -11.74 -16.46 -6.28
CA ALA A 197 -13.04 -17.05 -6.59
C ALA A 197 -14.19 -16.03 -6.69
N ASP A 198 -14.01 -14.82 -6.13
CA ASP A 198 -14.99 -13.72 -6.17
C ASP A 198 -14.66 -12.66 -7.26
N LEU A 199 -13.55 -12.82 -7.98
CA LEU A 199 -13.20 -11.94 -9.09
C LEU A 199 -13.96 -12.31 -10.36
N GLU A 200 -14.26 -11.31 -11.18
CA GLU A 200 -14.68 -11.55 -12.56
C GLU A 200 -13.49 -12.07 -13.40
N ASP A 201 -13.77 -12.80 -14.48
CA ASP A 201 -12.76 -13.47 -15.32
C ASP A 201 -11.76 -12.48 -15.97
N ASP A 202 -12.19 -11.25 -16.24
CA ASP A 202 -11.38 -10.17 -16.85
C ASP A 202 -10.93 -9.09 -15.85
N GLU A 203 -11.10 -9.31 -14.55
CA GLU A 203 -10.73 -8.34 -13.52
C GLU A 203 -9.24 -8.42 -13.17
N HIS A 204 -8.52 -7.30 -13.26
CA HIS A 204 -7.12 -7.16 -12.80
C HIS A 204 -7.06 -6.82 -11.31
N LEU A 205 -5.88 -6.92 -10.69
CA LEU A 205 -5.66 -6.54 -9.29
C LEU A 205 -4.69 -5.37 -9.17
N VAL A 206 -4.98 -4.45 -8.26
CA VAL A 206 -4.02 -3.48 -7.71
C VAL A 206 -3.80 -3.82 -6.25
N VAL A 207 -2.58 -4.27 -5.94
CA VAL A 207 -2.20 -4.87 -4.66
C VAL A 207 -1.25 -3.94 -3.92
N THR A 208 -1.48 -3.72 -2.63
CA THR A 208 -0.51 -3.00 -1.80
C THR A 208 0.79 -3.82 -1.66
N GLY A 209 1.94 -3.20 -1.87
CA GLY A 209 3.21 -3.77 -1.45
C GLY A 209 3.45 -3.62 0.06
N PHE A 210 4.53 -4.23 0.55
CA PHE A 210 5.16 -4.02 1.86
C PHE A 210 4.34 -4.40 3.11
N VAL A 211 3.02 -4.33 3.09
CA VAL A 211 2.14 -4.56 4.24
C VAL A 211 1.68 -6.02 4.34
N ALA A 212 1.51 -6.50 5.57
CA ALA A 212 1.01 -7.83 5.89
C ALA A 212 0.24 -7.80 7.22
N THR A 213 -0.37 -8.93 7.59
CA THR A 213 -1.06 -9.10 8.88
C THR A 213 -0.48 -10.28 9.62
N THR A 214 -0.33 -10.19 10.95
CA THR A 214 0.08 -11.34 11.76
C THR A 214 -1.04 -12.37 11.90
N ASP A 215 -0.73 -13.58 12.33
CA ASP A 215 -1.72 -14.60 12.74
C ASP A 215 -2.72 -14.12 13.82
N ARG A 216 -2.36 -13.07 14.56
CA ARG A 216 -3.22 -12.39 15.55
C ARG A 216 -4.06 -11.24 15.00
N GLY A 217 -3.98 -10.97 13.70
CA GLY A 217 -4.72 -9.87 13.07
C GLY A 217 -4.07 -8.49 13.25
N VAL A 218 -2.79 -8.43 13.61
CA VAL A 218 -2.08 -7.16 13.79
C VAL A 218 -1.41 -6.75 12.49
N ALA A 219 -1.64 -5.51 12.05
CA ALA A 219 -0.97 -4.95 10.89
C ALA A 219 0.56 -4.89 11.11
N THR A 220 1.31 -5.34 10.13
CA THR A 220 2.78 -5.38 10.14
C THR A 220 3.32 -5.14 8.74
N THR A 221 4.64 -5.20 8.57
CA THR A 221 5.30 -5.05 7.27
C THR A 221 6.26 -6.19 6.99
N LEU A 222 6.60 -6.35 5.71
CA LEU A 222 7.60 -7.28 5.21
C LEU A 222 9.05 -6.79 5.39
N LYS A 223 9.22 -5.59 5.98
CA LYS A 223 10.51 -4.95 6.27
C LYS A 223 11.31 -4.64 5.00
N ARG A 224 12.65 -4.70 5.07
CA ARG A 224 13.53 -4.30 3.96
C ARG A 224 13.16 -5.01 2.66
N ASP A 225 13.13 -4.24 1.58
CA ASP A 225 12.72 -4.67 0.24
C ASP A 225 11.30 -5.28 0.19
N GLY A 226 10.45 -4.93 1.16
CA GLY A 226 9.17 -5.60 1.36
C GLY A 226 8.20 -5.48 0.18
N SER A 227 8.23 -4.41 -0.63
CA SER A 227 7.42 -4.34 -1.85
C SER A 227 7.94 -5.29 -2.95
N ASP A 228 9.25 -5.52 -3.06
CA ASP A 228 9.82 -6.52 -3.99
C ASP A 228 9.57 -7.94 -3.49
N TYR A 229 9.63 -8.14 -2.17
CA TYR A 229 9.22 -9.41 -1.57
C TYR A 229 7.73 -9.68 -1.78
N SER A 230 6.88 -8.65 -1.70
CA SER A 230 5.44 -8.77 -2.03
C SER A 230 5.26 -9.31 -3.45
N ALA A 231 5.95 -8.74 -4.43
CA ALA A 231 5.85 -9.21 -5.81
C ALA A 231 6.29 -10.67 -5.98
N SER A 232 7.30 -11.10 -5.23
CA SER A 232 7.72 -12.50 -5.21
C SER A 232 6.70 -13.42 -4.54
N ILE A 233 5.95 -12.92 -3.54
CA ILE A 233 4.88 -13.66 -2.87
C ILE A 233 3.66 -13.81 -3.78
N PHE A 234 3.30 -12.76 -4.53
CA PHE A 234 2.15 -12.77 -5.45
C PHE A 234 2.45 -13.40 -6.82
N GLY A 235 3.73 -13.57 -7.17
CA GLY A 235 4.24 -14.10 -8.44
C GLY A 235 4.04 -15.59 -8.67
#